data_AF-A0A851DKX2-F1
#
_entry.id   AF-A0A851DKX2-F1
#
_cell.length_a   1.000
_cell.length_b   1.000
_cell.length_c   1.000
_cell.angle_alpha   90.00
_cell.angle_beta   90.00
_cell.angle_gamma   90.00
#
_symmetry.space_group_name_H-M   'P 1'
#
loop_
_entity.id
_entity.type
_entity.pdbx_description
1 polymer ?
#
loop_
_entity_poly.entity_id
_entity_poly.type
_entity_poly.pdbx_seq_one_letter_code
_entity_poly.pdbx_strand_id
1 'polypeptide(L)' 'VTPGQWPWPRPPVPPVSPWWPSLVEGIVELHYPEDKDVAEDHELQVWVGEIFTYGVLGNEKSGKGKGLV' A
#
# COMPACT_ATOMS: atom_id res chain seq x y z
N VAL A 1 10.41 23.96 -10.87
CA VAL A 1 10.09 22.60 -10.39
C VAL A 1 8.59 22.45 -10.53
N THR A 2 8.11 21.64 -11.48
CA THR A 2 6.66 21.43 -11.66
C THR A 2 6.18 20.48 -10.57
N PRO A 3 5.11 20.80 -9.82
CA PRO A 3 4.55 19.86 -8.85
C PRO A 3 4.24 18.52 -9.54
N GLY A 4 4.80 17.42 -9.03
CA GLY A 4 4.63 16.07 -9.59
C GLY A 4 5.70 15.59 -10.57
N GLN A 5 6.69 16.43 -10.94
CA GLN A 5 7.82 16.00 -11.77
C GLN A 5 8.94 15.44 -10.88
N TRP A 6 9.09 14.11 -10.83
CA TRP A 6 10.20 13.47 -10.11
C TRP A 6 11.55 13.86 -10.75
N PRO A 7 12.62 14.09 -9.97
CA PRO A 7 13.90 14.62 -10.47
C PRO A 7 14.70 13.64 -11.33
N TRP A 8 14.27 12.38 -11.42
CA TRP A 8 14.92 11.33 -12.20
C TRP A 8 14.11 11.02 -13.46
N PRO A 9 14.75 10.67 -14.59
CA PRO A 9 14.01 10.18 -15.76
C PRO A 9 13.15 8.99 -15.33
N ARG A 10 11.86 9.01 -15.71
CA ARG A 10 11.00 7.84 -15.47
C ARG A 10 11.70 6.63 -16.10
N PRO A 11 12.04 5.58 -15.33
CA PRO A 11 12.58 4.38 -15.92
C PRO A 11 11.59 3.88 -16.99
N PRO A 12 12.07 3.31 -18.12
CA PRO A 12 11.19 2.68 -19.07
C PRO A 12 10.33 1.68 -18.31
N VAL A 13 9.01 1.74 -18.47
CA VAL A 13 8.07 0.86 -17.77
C VAL A 13 8.50 -0.58 -18.11
N PRO A 14 9.07 -1.35 -17.17
CA PRO A 14 9.34 -2.75 -17.46
C PRO A 14 7.99 -3.43 -17.71
N PRO A 15 7.90 -4.45 -18.59
CA PRO A 15 6.71 -5.30 -18.58
C PRO A 15 6.56 -5.78 -17.14
N VAL A 16 5.41 -5.50 -16.52
CA VAL A 16 5.11 -5.84 -15.11
C VAL A 16 5.74 -7.17 -14.77
N SER A 17 6.87 -7.10 -14.08
CA SER A 17 7.69 -8.27 -13.90
C SER A 17 7.10 -8.99 -12.69
N PRO A 18 6.66 -10.25 -12.83
CA PRO A 18 5.72 -10.90 -11.91
C PRO A 18 6.38 -11.36 -10.59
N TRP A 19 7.59 -10.88 -10.28
CA TRP A 19 8.35 -11.29 -9.09
C TRP A 19 8.05 -10.44 -7.84
N TRP A 20 7.38 -9.30 -7.99
CA TRP A 20 7.05 -8.47 -6.83
C TRP A 20 6.19 -9.21 -5.78
N PRO A 21 5.21 -10.09 -6.13
CA PRO A 21 4.45 -10.83 -5.13
C PRO A 21 5.35 -11.75 -4.31
N SER A 22 6.21 -12.54 -4.98
CA SER A 22 7.14 -13.46 -4.30
C SER A 22 8.22 -12.73 -3.49
N LEU A 23 8.62 -11.52 -3.91
CA LEU A 23 9.52 -10.67 -3.12
C LEU A 23 8.84 -10.20 -1.83
N VAL A 24 7.60 -9.71 -1.94
CA VAL A 24 6.83 -9.25 -0.77
C VAL A 24 6.56 -10.43 0.17
N GLU A 25 6.15 -11.58 -0.36
CA GLU A 25 5.95 -12.82 0.38
C GLU A 25 7.20 -13.21 1.18
N GLY A 26 8.37 -13.29 0.53
CA GLY A 26 9.62 -13.64 1.22
C GLY A 26 10.05 -12.63 2.30
N ILE A 27 9.71 -11.35 2.14
CA ILE A 27 9.95 -10.34 3.19
C ILE A 27 8.96 -10.53 4.35
N VAL A 28 7.68 -10.77 4.05
CA VAL A 28 6.65 -10.99 5.08
C VAL A 28 6.98 -12.24 5.90
N GLU A 29 7.30 -13.36 5.25
CA GLU A 29 7.68 -14.61 5.94
C GLU A 29 8.92 -14.45 6.84
N LEU A 30 9.86 -13.59 6.47
CA LEU A 30 11.06 -13.33 7.27
C LEU A 30 10.75 -12.56 8.56
N HIS A 31 9.78 -11.65 8.53
CA HIS A 31 9.47 -10.75 9.64
C HIS A 31 8.25 -11.18 10.46
N TYR A 32 7.33 -11.94 9.86
CA TYR A 32 6.09 -12.42 10.46
C TYR A 32 5.93 -13.92 10.21
N PRO A 33 6.49 -14.77 11.11
CA PRO A 33 6.42 -16.22 10.99
C PRO A 33 5.00 -16.79 11.01
N GLU A 34 4.08 -16.14 11.71
CA GLU A 34 2.67 -16.54 11.81
C GLU A 34 1.74 -15.36 11.51
N ASP A 35 0.53 -15.65 11.01
CA ASP A 35 -0.49 -14.63 10.74
C ASP A 35 -0.83 -13.76 11.96
N LYS A 36 -0.75 -14.34 13.18
CA LYS A 36 -0.98 -13.60 14.43
C LYS A 36 0.03 -12.47 14.60
N ASP A 37 1.27 -12.65 14.14
CA ASP A 37 2.34 -11.66 14.33
C ASP A 37 2.05 -10.41 13.48
N VAL A 38 1.41 -10.58 12.32
CA VAL A 38 0.90 -9.49 11.48
C VAL A 38 -0.31 -8.80 12.15
N ALA A 39 -1.20 -9.59 12.74
CA ALA A 39 -2.41 -9.08 13.37
C ALA A 39 -2.13 -8.30 14.66
N GLU A 40 -1.11 -8.70 15.41
CA GLU A 40 -0.71 -8.08 16.68
C GLU A 40 0.22 -6.88 16.50
N ASP A 41 0.78 -6.65 15.30
CA ASP A 41 1.59 -5.47 15.01
C ASP A 41 0.73 -4.20 14.96
N HIS A 42 0.73 -3.48 16.08
CA HIS A 42 -0.02 -2.25 16.25
C HIS A 42 0.39 -1.15 15.26
N GLU A 43 1.67 -1.01 14.93
CA GLU A 43 2.13 0.03 14.00
C GLU A 43 1.64 -0.26 12.58
N LEU A 44 1.71 -1.51 12.15
CA LEU A 44 1.20 -1.96 10.87
C LEU A 44 -0.31 -1.76 10.76
N GLN A 45 -1.07 -2.13 11.80
CA GLN A 45 -2.53 -1.94 11.80
C GLN A 45 -2.93 -0.47 11.77
N VAL A 46 -2.22 0.40 12.51
CA VAL A 46 -2.43 1.86 12.47
C VAL A 46 -2.17 2.39 11.06
N TRP A 47 -1.07 2.01 10.43
CA TRP A 47 -0.71 2.43 9.08
C TRP A 47 -1.76 1.99 8.03
N VAL A 48 -2.25 0.75 8.11
CA VAL A 48 -3.35 0.26 7.26
C VAL A 48 -4.62 1.10 7.49
N GLY A 49 -4.94 1.43 8.74
CA GLY A 49 -6.06 2.29 9.11
C GLY A 49 -5.95 3.70 8.52
N GLU A 50 -4.76 4.29 8.52
CA GLU A 50 -4.49 5.61 7.93
C GLU A 50 -4.64 5.60 6.41
N ILE A 51 -4.12 4.58 5.72
CA ILE A 51 -4.32 4.40 4.27
C ILE A 51 -5.81 4.33 3.95
N PHE A 52 -6.56 3.53 4.71
CA PHE A 52 -7.98 3.37 4.45
C PHE A 52 -8.75 4.66 4.73
N THR A 53 -8.46 5.34 5.83
CA THR A 53 -9.16 6.57 6.22
C THR A 53 -8.84 7.74 5.30
N TYR A 54 -7.55 8.01 5.07
CA TYR A 54 -7.12 9.21 4.36
C TYR A 54 -6.88 8.97 2.86
N GLY A 55 -6.42 7.78 2.48
CA GLY A 55 -6.13 7.44 1.09
C GLY A 55 -7.33 6.91 0.32
N VAL A 56 -8.19 6.11 0.97
CA VAL A 56 -9.33 5.44 0.32
C VAL A 56 -10.64 6.17 0.61
N LEU A 57 -11.05 6.32 1.87
CA LEU A 57 -12.32 6.95 2.24
C LEU A 57 -12.27 8.49 2.09
N GLY A 58 -11.12 9.10 2.35
CA GLY A 58 -10.88 10.53 2.12
C GLY A 58 -10.80 10.91 0.64
N ASN A 59 -10.83 9.94 -0.27
CA ASN A 59 -10.76 10.17 -1.72
C ASN A 59 -12.15 10.03 -2.35
N GLU A 60 -12.77 11.15 -2.71
CA GLU A 60 -14.11 11.22 -3.33
C GLU A 60 -14.23 10.42 -4.65
N LYS A 61 -13.11 10.00 -5.26
CA LYS A 61 -13.05 9.19 -6.49
C LYS A 61 -12.80 7.71 -6.23
N SER A 62 -12.44 7.34 -5.00
CA SER A 62 -12.44 5.94 -4.59
C SER A 62 -13.89 5.50 -4.52
N GLY A 63 -14.26 4.44 -5.22
CA GLY A 63 -15.65 4.05 -5.51
C GLY A 63 -16.51 3.59 -4.31
N LYS A 64 -16.40 4.21 -3.13
CA LYS A 64 -17.39 4.13 -2.06
C LYS A 64 -18.13 5.45 -2.00
N GLY A 65 -19.22 5.49 -2.77
CA GLY A 65 -20.17 6.58 -2.82
C GLY A 65 -20.73 6.89 -1.43
N LYS A 66 -21.10 8.16 -1.31
CA LYS A 66 -21.86 8.79 -0.22
C LYS A 66 -22.87 7.84 0.44
N GLY A 67 -22.81 7.77 1.76
CA GLY A 67 -23.94 7.41 2.62
C GLY A 67 -23.97 5.96 3.08
N LEU A 68 -23.55 5.73 4.31
CA LEU A 68 -24.37 4.99 5.26
C LEU A 68 -24.41 5.80 6.56
N VAL A 69 -25.64 6.00 7.01
CA VAL A 69 -26.10 6.64 8.24
C VAL A 69 -25.49 6.03 9.49
#